data_AF-A0A965RSX6-F1
#
_entry.id   AF-A0A965RSX6-F1
#
_cell.length_a   1.000
_cell.length_b   1.000
_cell.length_c   1.000
_cell.angle_alpha   90.00
_cell.angle_beta   90.00
_cell.angle_gamma   90.00
#
_symmetry.space_group_name_H-M   'P 1'
#
loop_
_entity.id
_entity.type
_entity.pdbx_description
1 polymer ?
#
loop_
_entity_poly.entity_id
_entity_poly.type
_entity_poly.pdbx_seq_one_letter_code
_entity_poly.pdbx_strand_id
1 'polypeptide(L)'
;DKCRPNKCNFECGLICPVNRQKKECVRIIDIEDTTVKKKIASIVEDACIGCGLCAKPVGGCPFGAVSIVNVPTELSNDIINRYGRNGFRLYRMPVLKQGKVLGFIGQNGIGKTTIVQILTGKIKPNFEDFDNTYSTDSIINKFKGSEMHKYMTKLYNNELKISVKPQHVESLISFVKSKGFDYTVKEYLNLRSLNKSRLDKIIEDLELSSILESKIIFLSGGELQRLLCAITLASDADVYIFDEPTNYLDVRQRLNIAKLIRELIDNDKYIAVIEHDLSILDFISDYICILYGVPGAYGIVSHPLSTSNGINIYFDGYIPGENMRFRQSEYSITLNTSENTDIVYDTSKIQYNGGKIVYPNYELHIESGNIPREGSINIIMG
;
A
#
# COMPACT_ATOMS: atom_id res chain seq x y z
N ASP A 1 -17.22 5.35 3.64
CA ASP A 1 -17.79 6.09 2.48
C ASP A 1 -19.05 5.55 1.84
N LYS A 2 -19.16 4.25 1.58
CA LYS A 2 -20.27 3.63 0.82
C LYS A 2 -21.64 3.68 1.53
N CYS A 3 -21.67 3.80 2.85
CA CYS A 3 -22.91 3.81 3.62
C CYS A 3 -23.77 5.06 3.32
N ARG A 4 -25.00 4.85 2.87
CA ARG A 4 -26.01 5.90 2.61
C ARG A 4 -27.39 5.44 3.13
N PRO A 5 -27.66 5.54 4.44
CA PRO A 5 -28.91 5.05 5.04
C PRO A 5 -30.17 5.64 4.39
N ASN A 6 -30.13 6.92 4.00
CA ASN A 6 -31.24 7.60 3.34
C ASN A 6 -31.59 7.03 1.95
N LYS A 7 -30.64 6.37 1.27
CA LYS A 7 -30.87 5.80 -0.07
C LYS A 7 -31.31 4.34 -0.05
N CYS A 8 -30.95 3.60 1.00
CA CYS A 8 -31.31 2.18 1.15
C CYS A 8 -32.34 1.95 2.27
N ASN A 9 -33.03 2.99 2.74
CA ASN A 9 -34.05 2.92 3.80
C ASN A 9 -33.64 2.07 5.02
N PHE A 10 -32.36 2.10 5.38
CA PHE A 10 -31.82 1.33 6.52
C PHE A 10 -32.13 -0.18 6.50
N GLU A 11 -32.13 -0.80 5.31
CA GLU A 11 -32.35 -2.24 5.12
C GLU A 11 -31.52 -3.14 6.06
N CYS A 12 -30.25 -2.77 6.31
CA CYS A 12 -29.37 -3.52 7.20
C CYS A 12 -29.91 -3.66 8.64
N GLY A 13 -30.61 -2.65 9.17
CA GLY A 13 -31.25 -2.72 10.48
C GLY A 13 -32.60 -3.43 10.45
N LEU A 14 -33.34 -3.35 9.34
CA LEU A 14 -34.64 -4.01 9.17
C LEU A 14 -34.51 -5.53 9.01
N ILE A 15 -33.45 -6.00 8.34
CA ILE A 15 -33.17 -7.44 8.20
C ILE A 15 -32.54 -8.05 9.45
N CYS A 16 -31.92 -7.23 10.31
CA CYS A 16 -31.22 -7.73 11.48
C CYS A 16 -32.20 -8.42 12.47
N PRO A 17 -31.97 -9.72 12.80
CA PRO A 17 -32.87 -10.46 13.68
C PRO A 17 -32.87 -9.90 15.11
N VAL A 18 -31.74 -9.35 15.57
CA VAL A 18 -31.61 -8.75 16.90
C VAL A 18 -32.45 -7.46 17.01
N ASN A 19 -32.41 -6.62 15.97
CA ASN A 19 -33.29 -5.45 15.87
C ASN A 19 -34.77 -5.83 15.80
N ARG A 20 -35.12 -6.90 15.08
CA ARG A 20 -36.51 -7.41 15.03
C ARG A 20 -37.02 -7.88 16.40
N GLN A 21 -36.13 -8.34 17.27
CA GLN A 21 -36.42 -8.66 18.66
C GLN A 21 -36.44 -7.43 19.58
N LYS A 22 -36.46 -6.20 19.03
CA LYS A 22 -36.43 -4.92 19.76
C LYS A 22 -35.16 -4.70 20.60
N LYS A 23 -34.06 -5.41 20.30
CA LYS A 23 -32.73 -5.13 20.86
C LYS A 23 -31.94 -4.29 19.88
N GLU A 24 -31.19 -3.30 20.37
CA GLU A 24 -30.51 -2.34 19.49
C GLU A 24 -29.12 -2.84 19.03
N CYS A 25 -29.08 -3.62 17.94
CA CYS A 25 -27.84 -4.08 17.31
C CYS A 25 -27.36 -3.14 16.18
N VAL A 26 -28.25 -2.69 15.28
CA VAL A 26 -27.89 -1.73 14.23
C VAL A 26 -28.63 -0.43 14.49
N ARG A 27 -27.92 0.69 14.53
CA ARG A 27 -28.47 2.04 14.80
C ARG A 27 -28.00 3.03 13.77
N ILE A 28 -28.76 4.10 13.56
CA ILE A 28 -28.29 5.24 12.76
C ILE A 28 -27.61 6.23 13.71
N ILE A 29 -26.38 6.60 13.39
CA ILE A 29 -25.64 7.65 14.10
C ILE A 29 -25.29 8.77 13.14
N ASP A 30 -25.23 9.99 13.66
CA ASP A 30 -24.68 11.14 12.95
C ASP A 30 -23.17 11.18 13.19
N ILE A 31 -22.39 11.23 12.11
CA ILE A 31 -20.95 11.52 12.17
C ILE A 31 -20.74 12.95 11.69
N GLU A 32 -20.00 13.72 12.48
CA GLU A 32 -19.47 15.02 12.10
C GLU A 32 -18.06 14.82 11.54
N ASP A 33 -17.95 14.74 10.22
CA ASP A 33 -16.65 14.74 9.56
C ASP A 33 -16.51 16.03 8.73
N THR A 34 -15.72 16.94 9.30
CA THR A 34 -15.08 18.18 8.81
C THR A 34 -15.81 19.17 7.88
N THR A 35 -16.93 18.87 7.23
CA THR A 35 -17.78 19.86 6.52
C THR A 35 -19.23 19.41 6.27
N VAL A 36 -19.59 18.12 6.45
CA VAL A 36 -20.94 17.61 6.14
C VAL A 36 -21.44 16.67 7.24
N LYS A 37 -22.59 16.97 7.85
CA LYS A 37 -23.30 16.03 8.74
C LYS A 37 -23.75 14.81 7.94
N LYS A 38 -23.20 13.64 8.22
CA LYS A 38 -23.51 12.40 7.50
C LYS A 38 -24.10 11.37 8.46
N LYS A 39 -25.30 10.90 8.13
CA LYS A 39 -25.93 9.74 8.79
C LYS A 39 -25.29 8.47 8.29
N ILE A 40 -24.82 7.62 9.20
CA ILE A 40 -24.36 6.26 8.89
C ILE A 40 -25.06 5.22 9.75
N ALA A 41 -25.09 3.99 9.27
CA ALA A 41 -25.50 2.85 10.08
C ALA A 41 -24.27 2.35 10.88
N SER A 42 -24.40 2.30 12.21
CA SER A 42 -23.42 1.71 13.12
C SER A 42 -23.95 0.41 13.70
N ILE A 43 -23.07 -0.59 13.82
CA ILE A 43 -23.36 -1.91 14.37
C ILE A 43 -22.74 -2.00 15.75
N VAL A 44 -23.56 -2.26 16.76
CA VAL A 44 -23.12 -2.57 18.12
C VAL A 44 -22.63 -4.01 18.12
N GLU A 45 -21.32 -4.18 18.27
CA GLU A 45 -20.64 -5.47 18.13
C GLU A 45 -21.04 -6.46 19.21
N ASP A 46 -21.20 -6.01 20.46
CA ASP A 46 -21.64 -6.85 21.59
C ASP A 46 -23.05 -7.43 21.42
N ALA A 47 -23.90 -6.73 20.67
CA ALA A 47 -25.26 -7.17 20.37
C ALA A 47 -25.34 -8.00 19.07
N CYS A 48 -24.28 -8.01 18.26
CA CYS A 48 -24.28 -8.67 16.96
C CYS A 48 -24.01 -10.17 17.11
N ILE A 49 -24.93 -10.99 16.63
CA ILE A 49 -24.79 -12.46 16.64
C ILE A 49 -24.00 -13.03 15.46
N GLY A 50 -23.40 -12.17 14.62
CA GLY A 50 -22.56 -12.62 13.50
C GLY A 50 -23.31 -13.31 12.33
N CYS A 51 -24.64 -13.18 12.24
CA CYS A 51 -25.46 -13.89 11.23
C CYS A 51 -25.22 -13.48 9.75
N GLY A 52 -24.53 -12.35 9.51
CA GLY A 52 -24.16 -11.89 8.16
C GLY A 52 -25.31 -11.39 7.25
N LEU A 53 -26.57 -11.42 7.70
CA LEU A 53 -27.73 -11.03 6.88
C LEU A 53 -27.66 -9.58 6.39
N CYS A 54 -27.18 -8.66 7.23
CA CYS A 54 -27.02 -7.24 6.88
C CYS A 54 -25.91 -6.97 5.84
N ALA A 55 -25.00 -7.92 5.62
CA ALA A 55 -23.93 -7.82 4.62
C ALA A 55 -24.32 -8.37 3.24
N LYS A 56 -25.48 -9.05 3.12
CA LYS A 56 -25.94 -9.58 1.83
C LYS A 56 -26.29 -8.43 0.87
N PRO A 57 -25.94 -8.55 -0.43
CA PRO A 57 -26.25 -7.53 -1.42
C PRO A 57 -27.76 -7.40 -1.68
N VAL A 58 -28.52 -8.48 -1.51
CA VAL A 58 -29.98 -8.48 -1.66
C VAL A 58 -30.64 -8.57 -0.28
N GLY A 59 -31.49 -7.61 0.05
CA GLY A 59 -32.23 -7.52 1.32
C GLY A 59 -31.41 -7.04 2.52
N GLY A 60 -30.10 -6.83 2.36
CA GLY A 60 -29.19 -6.37 3.42
C GLY A 60 -28.59 -5.00 3.12
N CYS A 61 -27.41 -4.96 2.53
CA CYS A 61 -26.73 -3.73 2.16
C CYS A 61 -26.53 -3.66 0.64
N PRO A 62 -27.33 -2.86 -0.09
CA PRO A 62 -27.24 -2.79 -1.56
C PRO A 62 -25.95 -2.12 -2.04
N PHE A 63 -25.24 -1.39 -1.17
CA PHE A 63 -24.01 -0.68 -1.50
C PHE A 63 -22.72 -1.46 -1.15
N GLY A 64 -22.84 -2.66 -0.58
CA GLY A 64 -21.67 -3.42 -0.08
C GLY A 64 -20.86 -2.64 0.96
N ALA A 65 -21.56 -1.88 1.82
CA ALA A 65 -20.95 -1.03 2.84
C ALA A 65 -20.78 -1.74 4.19
N VAL A 66 -21.35 -2.94 4.36
CA VAL A 66 -21.30 -3.73 5.59
C VAL A 66 -20.51 -5.00 5.31
N SER A 67 -19.59 -5.33 6.22
CA SER A 67 -18.89 -6.60 6.24
C SER A 67 -18.95 -7.15 7.66
N ILE A 68 -19.49 -8.37 7.82
CA ILE A 68 -19.52 -9.06 9.10
C ILE A 68 -18.42 -10.11 9.07
N VAL A 69 -17.47 -9.96 9.98
CA VAL A 69 -16.31 -10.85 10.10
C VAL A 69 -16.33 -11.43 11.51
N ASN A 70 -16.30 -12.76 11.60
CA ASN A 70 -16.08 -13.45 12.86
C ASN A 70 -14.57 -13.61 13.02
N VAL A 71 -13.98 -12.72 13.81
CA VAL A 71 -12.54 -12.76 14.10
C VAL A 71 -12.32 -13.72 15.28
N PRO A 72 -11.37 -14.66 15.20
CA PRO A 72 -10.97 -15.50 16.34
C PRO A 72 -10.66 -14.65 17.58
N THR A 73 -11.10 -15.09 18.75
CA THR A 73 -10.85 -14.42 20.05
C THR A 73 -9.36 -14.33 20.38
N GLU A 74 -8.51 -15.19 19.81
CA GLU A 74 -7.06 -15.12 20.00
C GLU A 74 -6.45 -13.85 19.37
N LEU A 75 -7.05 -13.36 18.28
CA LEU A 75 -6.58 -12.17 17.56
C LEU A 75 -7.03 -10.85 18.20
N SER A 76 -8.04 -10.86 19.08
CA SER A 76 -8.49 -9.61 19.71
C SER A 76 -7.44 -9.01 20.65
N ASN A 77 -6.55 -9.83 21.20
CA ASN A 77 -5.44 -9.35 22.03
C ASN A 77 -4.31 -8.68 21.23
N ASP A 78 -4.23 -8.97 19.93
CA ASP A 78 -3.18 -8.50 19.02
C ASP A 78 -3.57 -7.21 18.28
N ILE A 79 -4.69 -6.58 18.63
CA ILE A 79 -5.14 -5.35 17.98
C ILE A 79 -4.16 -4.21 18.25
N ILE A 80 -3.79 -3.49 17.19
CA ILE A 80 -2.85 -2.37 17.27
C ILE A 80 -3.58 -1.05 17.11
N ASN A 81 -4.41 -0.95 16.06
CA ASN A 81 -5.08 0.29 15.74
C ASN A 81 -6.46 0.05 15.13
N ARG A 82 -7.40 0.94 15.42
CA ARG A 82 -8.74 0.94 14.84
C ARG A 82 -9.19 2.35 14.49
N TYR A 83 -9.74 2.53 13.29
CA TYR A 83 -10.30 3.82 12.86
C TYR A 83 -11.76 3.98 13.33
N GLY A 84 -11.95 4.29 14.61
CA GLY A 84 -13.28 4.51 15.18
C GLY A 84 -14.16 3.25 15.23
N ARG A 85 -15.39 3.43 15.73
CA ARG A 85 -16.40 2.36 15.77
C ARG A 85 -16.79 1.93 14.35
N ASN A 86 -16.81 0.62 14.13
CA ASN A 86 -17.02 -0.06 12.84
C ASN A 86 -16.06 0.35 11.70
N GLY A 87 -14.93 0.99 11.99
CA GLY A 87 -13.90 1.21 10.99
C GLY A 87 -12.86 0.10 10.93
N PHE A 88 -11.87 0.31 10.06
CA PHE A 88 -10.82 -0.65 9.78
C PHE A 88 -9.99 -0.98 11.03
N ARG A 89 -9.70 -2.27 11.23
CA ARG A 89 -8.84 -2.79 12.31
C ARG A 89 -7.51 -3.33 11.78
N LEU A 90 -6.42 -2.96 12.44
CA LEU A 90 -5.10 -3.50 12.18
C LEU A 90 -4.66 -4.38 13.36
N TYR A 91 -4.27 -5.61 13.06
CA TYR A 91 -3.74 -6.58 14.02
C TYR A 91 -2.27 -6.88 13.74
N ARG A 92 -1.49 -6.95 14.82
CA ARG A 92 -0.04 -7.14 14.84
C ARG A 92 0.73 -6.03 14.12
N MET A 93 2.00 -5.89 14.50
CA MET A 93 2.95 -5.01 13.82
C MET A 93 4.04 -5.86 13.19
N PRO A 94 4.54 -5.48 12.00
CA PRO A 94 5.73 -6.08 11.46
C PRO A 94 6.94 -5.82 12.35
N VAL A 95 7.91 -6.71 12.30
CA VAL A 95 9.17 -6.56 13.00
C VAL A 95 10.22 -5.97 12.07
N LEU A 96 10.73 -4.78 12.38
CA LEU A 96 11.85 -4.17 11.68
C LEU A 96 13.17 -4.60 12.31
N LYS A 97 14.09 -5.11 11.50
CA LYS A 97 15.46 -5.50 11.90
C LYS A 97 16.47 -4.56 11.27
N GLN A 98 17.49 -4.17 12.03
CA GLN A 98 18.60 -3.39 11.48
C GLN A 98 19.45 -4.25 10.55
N GLY A 99 20.07 -3.64 9.54
CA GLY A 99 20.94 -4.35 8.58
C GLY A 99 20.21 -5.32 7.65
N LYS A 100 18.88 -5.27 7.61
CA LYS A 100 18.08 -6.13 6.74
C LYS A 100 16.87 -5.40 6.18
N VAL A 101 16.42 -5.80 5.00
CA VAL A 101 15.25 -5.23 4.34
C VAL A 101 14.02 -6.09 4.62
N LEU A 102 12.99 -5.47 5.20
CA LEU A 102 11.65 -6.04 5.31
C LEU A 102 10.83 -5.73 4.06
N GLY A 103 10.32 -6.75 3.41
CA GLY A 103 9.32 -6.65 2.36
C GLY A 103 7.89 -6.78 2.89
N PHE A 104 6.98 -5.98 2.37
CA PHE A 104 5.54 -6.09 2.63
C PHE A 104 4.79 -6.50 1.39
N ILE A 105 3.91 -7.47 1.54
CA ILE A 105 3.00 -7.87 0.48
C ILE A 105 1.57 -8.02 1.00
N GLY A 106 0.60 -7.64 0.19
CA GLY A 106 -0.81 -7.79 0.52
C GLY A 106 -1.70 -6.97 -0.39
N GLN A 107 -3.01 -7.25 -0.37
CA GLN A 107 -3.98 -6.52 -1.19
C GLN A 107 -4.12 -5.06 -0.76
N ASN A 108 -4.69 -4.23 -1.64
CA ASN A 108 -5.01 -2.85 -1.29
C ASN A 108 -6.12 -2.77 -0.25
N GLY A 109 -6.05 -1.78 0.64
CA GLY A 109 -7.01 -1.60 1.73
C GLY A 109 -6.84 -2.56 2.92
N ILE A 110 -5.71 -3.28 3.00
CA ILE A 110 -5.40 -4.19 4.10
C ILE A 110 -4.56 -3.55 5.23
N GLY A 111 -4.30 -2.24 5.17
CA GLY A 111 -3.60 -1.52 6.23
C GLY A 111 -2.10 -1.30 6.03
N LYS A 112 -1.53 -1.57 4.85
CA LYS A 112 -0.10 -1.30 4.52
C LYS A 112 0.28 0.16 4.83
N THR A 113 -0.49 1.11 4.31
CA THR A 113 -0.28 2.55 4.56
C THR A 113 -0.48 2.92 6.04
N THR A 114 -1.42 2.28 6.74
CA THR A 114 -1.62 2.48 8.19
C THR A 114 -0.39 2.03 8.98
N ILE A 115 0.22 0.90 8.61
CA ILE A 115 1.48 0.44 9.21
C ILE A 115 2.58 1.47 9.00
N VAL A 116 2.75 2.00 7.77
CA VAL A 116 3.74 3.06 7.51
C VAL A 116 3.49 4.28 8.40
N GLN A 117 2.24 4.70 8.55
CA GLN A 117 1.89 5.83 9.41
C GLN A 117 2.21 5.58 10.89
N ILE A 118 2.08 4.34 11.37
CA ILE A 118 2.46 3.96 12.74
C ILE A 118 3.98 3.90 12.89
N LEU A 119 4.69 3.26 11.95
CA LEU A 119 6.16 3.17 11.96
C LEU A 119 6.83 4.54 11.86
N THR A 120 6.19 5.50 11.19
CA THR A 120 6.67 6.89 11.10
C THR A 120 6.25 7.76 12.28
N GLY A 121 5.48 7.24 13.24
CA GLY A 121 4.95 8.00 14.37
C GLY A 121 3.86 9.01 14.02
N LYS A 122 3.39 9.07 12.75
CA LYS A 122 2.30 9.96 12.33
C LYS A 122 0.96 9.57 12.96
N ILE A 123 0.75 8.28 13.19
CA ILE A 123 -0.40 7.74 13.93
C ILE A 123 0.12 7.01 15.15
N LYS A 124 -0.46 7.31 16.32
CA LYS A 124 -0.24 6.53 17.54
C LYS A 124 -1.24 5.36 17.59
N PRO A 125 -0.78 4.12 17.84
CA PRO A 125 -1.67 2.99 18.09
C PRO A 125 -2.65 3.28 19.23
N ASN A 126 -3.90 2.91 19.03
CA ASN A 126 -4.96 3.13 20.01
C ASN A 126 -5.50 1.84 20.65
N PHE A 127 -5.09 0.64 20.23
CA PHE A 127 -5.48 -0.63 20.86
C PHE A 127 -7.01 -0.75 21.16
N GLU A 128 -7.86 -0.17 20.30
CA GLU A 128 -9.33 -0.01 20.47
C GLU A 128 -9.83 0.91 21.59
N ASP A 129 -8.97 1.62 22.32
CA ASP A 129 -9.40 2.70 23.21
C ASP A 129 -9.51 4.01 22.40
N PHE A 130 -10.74 4.49 22.26
CA PHE A 130 -11.02 5.76 21.56
C PHE A 130 -11.08 6.95 22.51
N ASP A 131 -11.32 6.68 23.80
CA ASP A 131 -11.61 7.71 24.79
C ASP A 131 -10.33 8.17 25.50
N ASN A 132 -9.40 7.23 25.72
CA ASN A 132 -8.10 7.55 26.29
C ASN A 132 -7.03 7.70 25.21
N THR A 133 -6.39 8.87 25.19
CA THR A 133 -5.14 9.01 24.45
C THR A 133 -4.05 8.26 25.19
N TYR A 134 -3.58 7.15 24.61
CA TYR A 134 -2.45 6.41 25.18
C TYR A 134 -1.25 7.34 25.32
N SER A 135 -0.71 7.41 26.54
CA SER A 135 0.60 8.01 26.74
C SER A 135 1.65 7.24 25.95
N THR A 136 2.71 7.92 25.54
CA THR A 136 3.84 7.29 24.84
C THR A 136 4.38 6.08 25.61
N ASP A 137 4.51 6.19 26.94
CA ASP A 137 5.01 5.11 27.79
C ASP A 137 4.06 3.90 27.82
N SER A 138 2.74 4.16 27.82
CA SER A 138 1.74 3.09 27.75
C SER A 138 1.85 2.29 26.44
N ILE A 139 2.10 2.97 25.31
CA ILE A 139 2.32 2.31 24.02
C ILE A 139 3.60 1.47 24.07
N ILE A 140 4.71 2.04 24.55
CA ILE A 140 6.00 1.33 24.66
C ILE A 140 5.87 0.08 25.54
N ASN A 141 5.14 0.18 26.66
CA ASN A 141 4.89 -0.93 27.57
C ASN A 141 4.07 -2.06 26.92
N LYS A 142 3.12 -1.75 26.03
CA LYS A 142 2.37 -2.77 25.27
C LYS A 142 3.28 -3.61 24.37
N PHE A 143 4.37 -3.03 23.87
CA PHE A 143 5.36 -3.76 23.07
C PHE A 143 6.45 -4.44 23.90
N LYS A 144 6.43 -4.35 25.24
CA LYS A 144 7.48 -4.93 26.10
C LYS A 144 7.59 -6.44 25.89
N GLY A 145 8.83 -6.92 25.72
CA GLY A 145 9.10 -8.33 25.41
C GLY A 145 9.02 -8.69 23.93
N SER A 146 8.58 -7.79 23.06
CA SER A 146 8.65 -7.96 21.60
C SER A 146 9.95 -7.40 21.02
N GLU A 147 10.34 -7.88 19.83
CA GLU A 147 11.47 -7.33 19.07
C GLU A 147 11.26 -5.85 18.72
N MET A 148 10.00 -5.41 18.59
CA MET A 148 9.63 -4.02 18.26
C MET A 148 9.78 -3.03 19.41
N HIS A 149 9.93 -3.51 20.66
CA HIS A 149 10.05 -2.65 21.84
C HIS A 149 11.18 -1.62 21.69
N LYS A 150 12.36 -2.06 21.22
CA LYS A 150 13.53 -1.20 21.03
C LYS A 150 13.26 -0.11 19.98
N TYR A 151 12.67 -0.49 18.86
CA TYR A 151 12.31 0.44 17.79
C TYR A 151 11.30 1.49 18.26
N MET A 152 10.20 1.05 18.90
CA MET A 152 9.14 1.94 19.38
C MET A 152 9.65 2.91 20.44
N THR A 153 10.55 2.46 21.32
CA THR A 153 11.19 3.33 22.32
C THR A 153 11.99 4.46 21.65
N LYS A 154 12.89 4.11 20.72
CA LYS A 154 13.69 5.10 19.99
C LYS A 154 12.82 6.04 19.14
N LEU A 155 11.77 5.50 18.50
CA LEU A 155 10.83 6.27 17.69
C LEU A 155 10.16 7.37 18.52
N TYR A 156 9.55 7.00 19.66
CA TYR A 156 8.80 7.97 20.44
C TYR A 156 9.65 8.89 21.33
N ASN A 157 10.91 8.51 21.58
CA ASN A 157 11.90 9.40 22.18
C ASN A 157 12.50 10.41 21.18
N ASN A 158 12.10 10.36 19.90
CA ASN A 158 12.67 11.16 18.80
C ASN A 158 14.17 10.91 18.57
N GLU A 159 14.65 9.69 18.83
CA GLU A 159 16.03 9.28 18.59
C GLU A 159 16.26 8.75 17.16
N LEU A 160 15.21 8.59 16.37
CA LEU A 160 15.27 8.10 14.99
C LEU A 160 14.97 9.20 13.97
N LYS A 161 15.85 9.37 13.00
CA LYS A 161 15.57 10.11 11.76
C LYS A 161 14.90 9.17 10.77
N ILE A 162 13.76 9.59 10.22
CA ILE A 162 12.94 8.75 9.33
C ILE A 162 12.81 9.40 7.96
N SER A 163 13.12 8.62 6.92
CA SER A 163 12.98 9.00 5.52
C SER A 163 11.94 8.10 4.86
N VAL A 164 10.88 8.70 4.29
CA VAL A 164 9.77 7.94 3.69
C VAL A 164 9.45 8.44 2.29
N LYS A 165 9.40 7.50 1.35
CA LYS A 165 8.76 7.70 0.04
C LYS A 165 7.26 7.42 0.19
N PRO A 166 6.37 8.40 -0.01
CA PRO A 166 4.93 8.21 0.10
C PRO A 166 4.34 7.46 -1.10
N GLN A 167 3.21 6.77 -0.91
CA GLN A 167 2.50 6.05 -1.97
C GLN A 167 2.07 6.98 -3.13
N HIS A 168 1.41 8.10 -2.80
CA HIS A 168 0.92 9.08 -3.78
C HIS A 168 1.96 10.15 -4.10
N VAL A 169 2.49 10.12 -5.33
CA VAL A 169 3.53 11.06 -5.79
C VAL A 169 3.01 12.48 -5.96
N GLU A 170 1.72 12.64 -6.26
CA GLU A 170 1.05 13.92 -6.47
C GLU A 170 0.98 14.76 -5.20
N SER A 171 1.14 14.12 -4.03
CA SER A 171 1.25 14.82 -2.74
C SER A 171 2.41 15.80 -2.70
N LEU A 172 3.47 15.55 -3.47
CA LEU A 172 4.58 16.48 -3.63
C LEU A 172 4.16 17.74 -4.39
N ILE A 173 3.39 17.58 -5.48
CA ILE A 173 2.90 18.70 -6.28
C ILE A 173 1.98 19.59 -5.44
N SER A 174 1.03 18.99 -4.71
CA SER A 174 0.12 19.76 -3.86
C SER A 174 0.86 20.49 -2.74
N PHE A 175 1.87 19.85 -2.14
CA PHE A 175 2.74 20.47 -1.15
C PHE A 175 3.51 21.68 -1.73
N VAL A 176 4.16 21.52 -2.88
CA VAL A 176 4.94 22.60 -3.53
C VAL A 176 4.02 23.77 -3.90
N LYS A 177 2.85 23.49 -4.49
CA LYS A 177 1.84 24.51 -4.80
C LYS A 177 1.35 25.25 -3.56
N SER A 178 1.11 24.55 -2.44
CA SER A 178 0.65 25.16 -1.19
C SER A 178 1.66 26.17 -0.60
N LYS A 179 2.95 26.00 -0.91
CA LYS A 179 4.01 26.92 -0.49
C LYS A 179 4.12 28.14 -1.39
N GLY A 180 3.41 28.18 -2.53
CA GLY A 180 3.39 29.31 -3.45
C GLY A 180 4.66 29.47 -4.29
N PHE A 181 5.51 28.43 -4.36
CA PHE A 181 6.78 28.47 -5.09
C PHE A 181 6.84 27.41 -6.19
N ASP A 182 7.32 27.80 -7.37
CA ASP A 182 7.62 26.92 -8.49
C ASP A 182 9.09 26.48 -8.42
N TYR A 183 9.41 25.58 -7.49
CA TYR A 183 10.78 25.07 -7.36
C TYR A 183 11.18 24.21 -8.58
N THR A 184 12.41 24.41 -9.05
CA THR A 184 13.07 23.42 -9.90
C THR A 184 13.48 22.20 -9.08
N VAL A 185 13.71 21.07 -9.75
CA VAL A 185 14.18 19.85 -9.07
C VAL A 185 15.48 20.11 -8.32
N LYS A 186 16.43 20.80 -8.94
CA LYS A 186 17.72 21.14 -8.34
C LYS A 186 17.59 22.06 -7.13
N GLU A 187 16.75 23.08 -7.21
CA GLU A 187 16.46 23.94 -6.05
C GLU A 187 15.88 23.12 -4.90
N TYR A 188 14.91 22.26 -5.18
CA TYR A 188 14.26 21.44 -4.18
C TYR A 188 15.21 20.44 -3.51
N LEU A 189 16.12 19.83 -4.28
CA LEU A 189 17.17 18.95 -3.75
C LEU A 189 18.14 19.73 -2.85
N ASN A 190 18.52 20.94 -3.23
CA ASN A 190 19.44 21.79 -2.44
C ASN A 190 18.82 22.32 -1.14
N LEU A 191 17.49 22.46 -1.07
CA LEU A 191 16.79 22.85 0.16
C LEU A 191 16.72 21.74 1.21
N ARG A 192 17.01 20.50 0.82
CA ARG A 192 16.94 19.32 1.70
C ARG A 192 18.33 19.02 2.27
N SER A 193 18.36 18.56 3.52
CA SER A 193 19.59 18.05 4.15
C SER A 193 19.94 16.67 3.60
N LEU A 194 20.52 16.63 2.40
CA LEU A 194 20.88 15.41 1.69
C LEU A 194 22.39 15.18 1.72
N ASN A 195 22.78 13.91 1.70
CA ASN A 195 24.18 13.53 1.56
C ASN A 195 24.63 13.74 0.11
N LYS A 196 25.40 14.81 -0.14
CA LYS A 196 25.84 15.21 -1.49
C LYS A 196 26.62 14.13 -2.22
N SER A 197 27.54 13.42 -1.55
CA SER A 197 28.35 12.39 -2.21
C SER A 197 27.50 11.22 -2.71
N ARG A 198 26.40 10.93 -2.01
CA ARG A 198 25.44 9.91 -2.44
C ARG A 198 24.49 10.43 -3.51
N LEU A 199 24.11 11.69 -3.42
CA LEU A 199 23.14 12.32 -4.30
C LEU A 199 23.60 12.30 -5.77
N ASP A 200 24.88 12.60 -6.05
CA ASP A 200 25.39 12.65 -7.42
C ASP A 200 25.27 11.29 -8.12
N LYS A 201 25.64 10.20 -7.42
CA LYS A 201 25.46 8.82 -7.92
C LYS A 201 23.98 8.50 -8.16
N ILE A 202 23.12 8.85 -7.21
CA ILE A 202 21.67 8.60 -7.30
C ILE A 202 21.04 9.35 -8.50
N ILE A 203 21.47 10.58 -8.75
CA ILE A 203 20.99 11.39 -9.89
C ILE A 203 21.32 10.69 -11.22
N GLU A 204 22.52 10.14 -11.33
CA GLU A 204 22.95 9.39 -12.52
C GLU A 204 22.19 8.07 -12.67
N ASP A 205 22.16 7.24 -11.62
CA ASP A 205 21.51 5.91 -11.64
C ASP A 205 19.99 5.98 -11.88
N LEU A 206 19.36 7.08 -11.46
CA LEU A 206 17.93 7.34 -11.67
C LEU A 206 17.65 8.25 -12.87
N GLU A 207 18.64 8.55 -13.71
CA GLU A 207 18.49 9.34 -14.94
C GLU A 207 17.75 10.69 -14.68
N LEU A 208 18.08 11.36 -13.58
CA LEU A 208 17.46 12.62 -13.16
C LEU A 208 18.15 13.86 -13.76
N SER A 209 19.32 13.70 -14.36
CA SER A 209 20.13 14.80 -14.90
C SER A 209 19.37 15.68 -15.89
N SER A 210 18.51 15.08 -16.72
CA SER A 210 17.71 15.80 -17.72
C SER A 210 16.60 16.67 -17.13
N ILE A 211 16.15 16.38 -15.90
CA ILE A 211 15.01 17.06 -15.27
C ILE A 211 15.42 18.01 -14.14
N LEU A 212 16.72 18.15 -13.85
CA LEU A 212 17.24 18.98 -12.75
C LEU A 212 16.77 20.43 -12.83
N GLU A 213 16.75 21.00 -14.03
CA GLU A 213 16.33 22.39 -14.28
C GLU A 213 14.82 22.51 -14.58
N SER A 214 14.10 21.38 -14.64
CA SER A 214 12.65 21.37 -14.84
C SER A 214 11.92 21.73 -13.54
N LYS A 215 10.75 22.36 -13.66
CA LYS A 215 9.87 22.63 -12.51
C LYS A 215 9.15 21.36 -12.09
N ILE A 216 9.05 21.13 -10.78
CA ILE A 216 8.42 19.93 -10.18
C ILE A 216 6.97 19.75 -10.65
N ILE A 217 6.24 20.84 -10.85
CA ILE A 217 4.83 20.82 -11.25
C ILE A 217 4.57 20.26 -12.66
N PHE A 218 5.60 20.18 -13.51
CA PHE A 218 5.52 19.69 -14.89
C PHE A 218 6.08 18.29 -15.07
N LEU A 219 6.58 17.67 -14.00
CA LEU A 219 7.12 16.32 -14.06
C LEU A 219 6.00 15.29 -14.26
N SER A 220 6.31 14.27 -15.06
CA SER A 220 5.51 13.07 -15.21
C SER A 220 5.49 12.24 -13.92
N GLY A 221 4.54 11.29 -13.82
CA GLY A 221 4.44 10.39 -12.67
C GLY A 221 5.73 9.60 -12.42
N GLY A 222 6.38 9.10 -13.47
CA GLY A 222 7.65 8.36 -13.37
C GLY A 222 8.82 9.26 -12.95
N GLU A 223 8.88 10.50 -13.42
CA GLU A 223 9.90 11.48 -12.97
C GLU A 223 9.71 11.86 -11.50
N LEU A 224 8.47 12.11 -11.07
CA LEU A 224 8.15 12.39 -9.66
C LEU A 224 8.50 11.21 -8.76
N GLN A 225 8.19 9.99 -9.21
CA GLN A 225 8.51 8.77 -8.50
C GLN A 225 10.03 8.64 -8.30
N ARG A 226 10.83 8.81 -9.36
CA ARG A 226 12.29 8.76 -9.30
C ARG A 226 12.85 9.86 -8.41
N LEU A 227 12.32 11.08 -8.49
CA LEU A 227 12.72 12.18 -7.61
C LEU A 227 12.46 11.89 -6.13
N LEU A 228 11.27 11.39 -5.79
CA LEU A 228 10.92 11.02 -4.41
C LEU A 228 11.79 9.88 -3.88
N CYS A 229 12.09 8.89 -4.72
CA CYS A 229 13.03 7.83 -4.36
C CYS A 229 14.43 8.41 -4.14
N ALA A 230 14.90 9.30 -4.99
CA ALA A 230 16.21 9.94 -4.86
C ALA A 230 16.35 10.72 -3.56
N ILE A 231 15.34 11.54 -3.22
CA ILE A 231 15.30 12.27 -1.94
C ILE A 231 15.35 11.30 -0.77
N THR A 232 14.56 10.22 -0.83
CA THR A 232 14.47 9.24 0.23
C THR A 232 15.81 8.52 0.43
N LEU A 233 16.47 8.09 -0.65
CA LEU A 233 17.75 7.41 -0.69
C LEU A 233 18.93 8.30 -0.25
N ALA A 234 18.89 9.59 -0.62
CA ALA A 234 19.95 10.56 -0.31
C ALA A 234 19.84 11.17 1.09
N SER A 235 18.70 10.99 1.77
CA SER A 235 18.50 11.48 3.13
C SER A 235 19.36 10.71 4.14
N ASP A 236 19.95 11.42 5.11
CA ASP A 236 20.64 10.81 6.25
C ASP A 236 19.61 10.41 7.32
N ALA A 237 19.23 9.13 7.33
CA ALA A 237 18.18 8.60 8.19
C ALA A 237 18.55 7.24 8.79
N ASP A 238 17.94 6.92 9.94
CA ASP A 238 18.06 5.62 10.61
C ASP A 238 17.01 4.64 10.09
N VAL A 239 15.89 5.16 9.58
CA VAL A 239 14.76 4.37 9.07
C VAL A 239 14.40 4.83 7.67
N TYR A 240 14.42 3.91 6.71
CA TYR A 240 13.98 4.14 5.34
C TYR A 240 12.74 3.30 5.05
N ILE A 241 11.67 3.95 4.58
CA ILE A 241 10.43 3.28 4.19
C ILE A 241 10.08 3.68 2.76
N PHE A 242 9.91 2.68 1.91
CA PHE A 242 9.52 2.86 0.51
C PHE A 242 8.12 2.30 0.28
N ASP A 243 7.14 3.16 0.05
CA ASP A 243 5.76 2.75 -0.26
C ASP A 243 5.52 2.76 -1.78
N GLU A 244 5.50 1.56 -2.37
CA GLU A 244 5.38 1.30 -3.81
C GLU A 244 6.39 2.13 -4.63
N PRO A 245 7.72 1.93 -4.43
CA PRO A 245 8.78 2.67 -5.11
C PRO A 245 8.93 2.38 -6.62
N THR A 246 8.32 1.32 -7.15
CA THR A 246 8.45 0.96 -8.58
C THR A 246 7.26 1.30 -9.47
N ASN A 247 6.20 1.89 -8.93
CA ASN A 247 5.04 2.33 -9.72
C ASN A 247 5.45 3.34 -10.81
N TYR A 248 4.84 3.20 -12.01
CA TYR A 248 5.08 4.06 -13.18
C TYR A 248 6.47 3.95 -13.83
N LEU A 249 7.30 3.01 -13.39
CA LEU A 249 8.66 2.85 -13.91
C LEU A 249 8.76 1.68 -14.89
N ASP A 250 9.64 1.86 -15.89
CA ASP A 250 10.07 0.79 -16.79
C ASP A 250 10.95 -0.25 -16.07
N VAL A 251 11.16 -1.40 -16.70
CA VAL A 251 11.89 -2.53 -16.09
C VAL A 251 13.29 -2.13 -15.64
N ARG A 252 14.01 -1.32 -16.43
CA ARG A 252 15.39 -0.90 -16.12
C ARG A 252 15.41 0.02 -14.90
N GLN A 253 14.51 1.00 -14.84
CA GLN A 253 14.37 1.93 -13.73
C GLN A 253 13.99 1.21 -12.43
N ARG A 254 13.10 0.21 -12.49
CA ARG A 254 12.77 -0.62 -11.31
C ARG A 254 14.00 -1.32 -10.74
N LEU A 255 14.80 -1.94 -11.60
CA LEU A 255 16.03 -2.63 -11.19
C LEU A 255 17.06 -1.66 -10.61
N ASN A 256 17.18 -0.45 -11.16
CA ASN A 256 18.09 0.57 -10.62
C ASN A 256 17.68 1.02 -9.21
N ILE A 257 16.39 1.30 -8.98
CA ILE A 257 15.88 1.63 -7.64
C ILE A 257 16.12 0.46 -6.68
N ALA A 258 15.85 -0.76 -7.13
CA ALA A 258 16.05 -1.96 -6.33
C ALA A 258 17.50 -2.12 -5.86
N LYS A 259 18.47 -1.89 -6.76
CA LYS A 259 19.91 -1.88 -6.43
C LYS A 259 20.25 -0.78 -5.44
N LEU A 260 19.77 0.45 -5.65
CA LEU A 260 20.04 1.58 -4.76
C LEU A 260 19.47 1.36 -3.35
N ILE A 261 18.31 0.70 -3.23
CA ILE A 261 17.75 0.30 -1.92
C ILE A 261 18.62 -0.77 -1.26
N ARG A 262 19.12 -1.76 -2.01
CA ARG A 262 20.06 -2.76 -1.47
C ARG A 262 21.37 -2.12 -0.98
N GLU A 263 21.85 -1.08 -1.65
CA GLU A 263 23.01 -0.30 -1.22
C GLU A 263 22.76 0.54 0.05
N LEU A 264 21.52 0.69 0.52
CA LEU A 264 21.24 1.31 1.82
C LEU A 264 21.55 0.40 3.00
N ILE A 265 21.69 -0.92 2.78
CA ILE A 265 21.84 -1.90 3.85
C ILE A 265 23.11 -1.58 4.66
N ASP A 266 22.88 -1.30 5.93
CA ASP A 266 23.88 -0.99 6.93
C ASP A 266 23.40 -1.56 8.27
N ASN A 267 24.32 -2.05 9.11
CA ASN A 267 24.02 -2.70 10.38
C ASN A 267 23.21 -1.84 11.34
N ASP A 268 23.21 -0.51 11.18
CA ASP A 268 22.47 0.40 12.05
C ASP A 268 21.12 0.86 11.48
N LYS A 269 20.83 0.59 10.20
CA LYS A 269 19.65 1.12 9.50
C LYS A 269 18.50 0.12 9.44
N TYR A 270 17.28 0.63 9.61
CA TYR A 270 16.04 -0.10 9.37
C TYR A 270 15.52 0.21 7.96
N ILE A 271 15.18 -0.83 7.19
CA ILE A 271 14.69 -0.65 5.81
C ILE A 271 13.40 -1.46 5.63
N ALA A 272 12.38 -0.80 5.12
CA ALA A 272 11.07 -1.38 4.83
C ALA A 272 10.62 -1.02 3.41
N VAL A 273 10.15 -2.00 2.65
CA VAL A 273 9.71 -1.84 1.26
C VAL A 273 8.33 -2.46 1.09
N ILE A 274 7.38 -1.67 0.61
CA ILE A 274 6.04 -2.14 0.25
C ILE A 274 5.99 -2.21 -1.26
N GLU A 275 5.78 -3.41 -1.77
CA GLU A 275 5.75 -3.66 -3.21
C GLU A 275 4.66 -4.67 -3.58
N HIS A 276 4.20 -4.56 -4.82
CA HIS A 276 3.29 -5.54 -5.43
C HIS A 276 4.00 -6.40 -6.47
N ASP A 277 5.14 -5.92 -6.98
CA ASP A 277 5.98 -6.66 -7.91
C ASP A 277 6.82 -7.68 -7.13
N LEU A 278 6.41 -8.95 -7.22
CA LEU A 278 7.08 -10.07 -6.55
C LEU A 278 8.54 -10.23 -6.97
N SER A 279 8.87 -9.93 -8.22
CA SER A 279 10.24 -10.09 -8.73
C SER A 279 11.19 -9.08 -8.10
N ILE A 280 10.72 -7.83 -7.96
CA ILE A 280 11.45 -6.77 -7.28
C ILE A 280 11.52 -7.04 -5.77
N LEU A 281 10.41 -7.49 -5.17
CA LEU A 281 10.37 -7.83 -3.76
C LEU A 281 11.38 -8.96 -3.42
N ASP A 282 11.49 -9.97 -4.28
CA ASP A 282 12.46 -11.07 -4.16
C ASP A 282 13.90 -10.57 -4.21
N PHE A 283 14.19 -9.67 -5.14
CA PHE A 283 15.53 -9.09 -5.29
C PHE A 283 15.95 -8.23 -4.08
N ILE A 284 15.03 -7.43 -3.53
CA ILE A 284 15.36 -6.42 -2.50
C ILE A 284 15.26 -6.98 -1.08
N SER A 285 14.31 -7.87 -0.78
CA SER A 285 13.94 -8.20 0.60
C SER A 285 14.74 -9.36 1.16
N ASP A 286 15.08 -9.30 2.45
CA ASP A 286 15.69 -10.43 3.18
C ASP A 286 14.63 -11.30 3.87
N TYR A 287 13.53 -10.68 4.27
CA TYR A 287 12.34 -11.32 4.84
C TYR A 287 11.11 -10.54 4.42
N ILE A 288 9.96 -11.20 4.40
CA ILE A 288 8.70 -10.58 4.05
C ILE A 288 7.62 -10.85 5.10
N CYS A 289 6.70 -9.90 5.23
CA CYS A 289 5.46 -10.06 5.96
C CYS A 289 4.30 -10.04 4.96
N ILE A 290 3.42 -11.04 5.06
CA ILE A 290 2.19 -11.11 4.29
C ILE A 290 1.08 -10.45 5.10
N LEU A 291 0.42 -9.47 4.51
CA LEU A 291 -0.77 -8.86 5.06
C LEU A 291 -2.00 -9.49 4.43
N TYR A 292 -2.87 -10.00 5.28
CA TYR A 292 -4.08 -10.69 4.87
C TYR A 292 -5.29 -10.28 5.72
N GLY A 293 -6.48 -10.61 5.25
CA GLY A 293 -7.75 -10.22 5.86
C GLY A 293 -8.75 -9.72 4.82
N VAL A 294 -9.66 -8.84 5.23
CA VAL A 294 -10.72 -8.32 4.36
C VAL A 294 -10.48 -6.83 4.10
N PRO A 295 -10.24 -6.41 2.84
CA PRO A 295 -9.99 -5.02 2.49
C PRO A 295 -11.03 -4.05 3.06
N GLY A 296 -10.58 -3.02 3.77
CA GLY A 296 -11.43 -2.01 4.39
C GLY A 296 -12.15 -2.45 5.67
N ALA A 297 -12.07 -3.73 6.07
CA ALA A 297 -12.61 -4.23 7.33
C ALA A 297 -11.50 -4.51 8.35
N TYR A 298 -10.54 -5.38 8.00
CA TYR A 298 -9.40 -5.64 8.86
C TYR A 298 -8.19 -6.18 8.10
N GLY A 299 -7.01 -5.98 8.67
CA GLY A 299 -5.75 -6.55 8.20
C GLY A 299 -4.94 -7.13 9.35
N ILE A 300 -4.32 -8.27 9.10
CA ILE A 300 -3.43 -8.98 10.02
C ILE A 300 -2.06 -9.07 9.35
N VAL A 301 -1.01 -8.73 10.10
CA VAL A 301 0.37 -8.91 9.66
C VAL A 301 0.84 -10.31 10.06
N SER A 302 1.30 -11.10 9.09
CA SER A 302 1.88 -12.41 9.37
C SER A 302 3.18 -12.30 10.15
N HIS A 303 3.60 -13.41 10.77
CA HIS A 303 4.99 -13.53 11.20
C HIS A 303 5.97 -13.36 10.02
N PRO A 304 7.20 -12.88 10.27
CA PRO A 304 8.19 -12.69 9.21
C PRO A 304 8.61 -14.03 8.62
N LEU A 305 8.59 -14.12 7.30
CA LEU A 305 8.96 -15.29 6.51
C LEU A 305 10.23 -14.96 5.71
N SER A 306 11.06 -15.96 5.40
CA SER A 306 12.11 -15.76 4.39
C SER A 306 11.48 -15.41 3.05
N THR A 307 12.11 -14.54 2.27
CA THR A 307 11.54 -13.98 1.04
C THR A 307 10.97 -15.03 0.08
N SER A 308 11.76 -16.04 -0.29
CA SER A 308 11.33 -17.12 -1.17
C SER A 308 10.11 -17.89 -0.65
N ASN A 309 10.15 -18.35 0.61
CA ASN A 309 9.03 -19.05 1.25
C ASN A 309 7.78 -18.18 1.35
N GLY A 310 7.94 -16.91 1.70
CA GLY A 310 6.82 -15.99 1.80
C GLY A 310 6.17 -15.72 0.43
N ILE A 311 6.95 -15.61 -0.64
CA ILE A 311 6.42 -15.46 -2.01
C ILE A 311 5.64 -16.71 -2.41
N ASN A 312 6.17 -17.91 -2.15
CA ASN A 312 5.46 -19.17 -2.44
C ASN A 312 4.15 -19.28 -1.66
N ILE A 313 4.19 -19.02 -0.34
CA ILE A 313 2.99 -18.96 0.52
C ILE A 313 1.98 -17.94 -0.02
N TYR A 314 2.47 -16.81 -0.55
CA TYR A 314 1.61 -15.82 -1.17
C TYR A 314 0.95 -16.32 -2.46
N PHE A 315 1.63 -17.11 -3.29
CA PHE A 315 1.02 -17.77 -4.45
C PHE A 315 -0.03 -18.80 -4.03
N ASP A 316 0.28 -19.64 -3.04
CA ASP A 316 -0.57 -20.73 -2.54
C ASP A 316 -1.84 -20.22 -1.83
N GLY A 317 -1.81 -19.00 -1.28
CA GLY A 317 -2.95 -18.40 -0.61
C GLY A 317 -3.26 -18.97 0.77
N TYR A 318 -2.33 -19.75 1.34
CA TYR A 318 -2.45 -20.40 2.64
C TYR A 318 -1.16 -20.26 3.44
N ILE A 319 -1.25 -19.78 4.67
CA ILE A 319 -0.12 -19.58 5.60
C ILE A 319 -0.08 -20.77 6.58
N PRO A 320 0.84 -21.73 6.42
CA PRO A 320 0.85 -22.95 7.24
C PRO A 320 1.12 -22.67 8.71
N GLY A 321 2.04 -21.75 9.02
CA GLY A 321 2.44 -21.41 10.39
C GLY A 321 1.32 -20.76 11.21
N GLU A 322 0.28 -20.25 10.55
CA GLU A 322 -0.88 -19.62 11.20
C GLU A 322 -2.18 -20.40 10.93
N ASN A 323 -2.08 -21.54 10.24
CA ASN A 323 -3.22 -22.36 9.78
C ASN A 323 -4.34 -21.52 9.13
N MET A 324 -3.95 -20.54 8.30
CA MET A 324 -4.87 -19.53 7.78
C MET A 324 -4.86 -19.48 6.26
N ARG A 325 -6.03 -19.74 5.66
CA ARG A 325 -6.26 -19.56 4.21
C ARG A 325 -6.85 -18.18 3.96
N PHE A 326 -6.09 -17.33 3.27
CA PHE A 326 -6.53 -15.97 2.93
C PHE A 326 -6.98 -15.84 1.47
N ARG A 327 -6.76 -16.88 0.65
CA ARG A 327 -7.28 -16.96 -0.73
C ARG A 327 -7.80 -18.36 -1.03
N GLN A 328 -8.93 -18.43 -1.75
CA GLN A 328 -9.57 -19.70 -2.11
C GLN A 328 -8.85 -20.43 -3.25
N SER A 329 -8.36 -19.69 -4.23
CA SER A 329 -7.62 -20.22 -5.37
C SER A 329 -6.14 -19.89 -5.26
N GLU A 330 -5.29 -20.85 -5.58
CA GLU A 330 -3.86 -20.64 -5.80
C GLU A 330 -3.66 -19.78 -7.06
N TYR A 331 -2.60 -18.99 -7.08
CA TYR A 331 -2.24 -18.25 -8.29
C TYR A 331 -1.27 -19.10 -9.09
N SER A 332 -1.77 -19.78 -10.12
CA SER A 332 -0.94 -20.55 -11.04
C SER A 332 -0.57 -19.71 -12.26
N ILE A 333 0.72 -19.56 -12.54
CA ILE A 333 1.18 -19.01 -13.81
C ILE A 333 1.08 -20.14 -14.84
N THR A 334 -0.03 -20.18 -15.57
CA THR A 334 -0.19 -21.12 -16.68
C THR A 334 0.52 -20.55 -17.89
N LEU A 335 1.74 -21.02 -18.15
CA LEU A 335 2.37 -20.83 -19.46
C LEU A 335 1.65 -21.75 -20.45
N ASN A 336 0.61 -21.22 -21.09
CA ASN A 336 -0.01 -21.90 -22.23
C ASN A 336 0.95 -21.81 -23.41
N THR A 337 1.92 -22.72 -23.46
CA THR A 337 2.76 -22.98 -24.64
C THR A 337 2.08 -23.91 -25.64
N SER A 338 0.77 -24.17 -25.47
CA SER A 338 0.01 -25.00 -26.39
C SER A 338 -0.07 -24.33 -27.76
N GLU A 339 0.77 -24.77 -28.69
CA GLU A 339 0.70 -24.47 -30.14
C GLU A 339 -0.60 -24.96 -30.79
N ASN A 340 -1.46 -25.69 -30.05
CA ASN A 340 -2.71 -26.27 -30.53
C ASN A 340 -3.92 -25.62 -29.89
N THR A 341 -4.21 -24.39 -30.30
CA THR A 341 -5.61 -23.98 -30.41
C THR A 341 -5.84 -23.68 -31.87
N ASP A 342 -6.72 -24.44 -32.52
CA ASP A 342 -7.35 -24.11 -33.81
C ASP A 342 -8.20 -22.84 -33.64
N ILE A 343 -7.58 -21.74 -33.22
CA ILE A 343 -8.16 -20.42 -33.30
C ILE A 343 -8.04 -20.07 -34.76
N VAL A 344 -9.17 -20.14 -35.46
CA VAL A 344 -9.33 -19.55 -36.78
C VAL A 344 -9.19 -18.04 -36.58
N TYR A 345 -7.95 -17.56 -36.56
CA TYR A 345 -7.69 -16.14 -36.59
C TYR A 345 -8.20 -15.62 -37.93
N ASP A 346 -9.02 -14.57 -37.90
CA ASP A 346 -9.18 -13.76 -39.09
C ASP A 346 -7.77 -13.31 -39.52
N THR A 347 -7.35 -13.78 -40.69
CA THR A 347 -6.02 -13.49 -41.25
C THR A 347 -5.93 -12.04 -41.72
N SER A 348 -7.04 -11.29 -41.66
CA SER A 348 -7.02 -9.87 -41.94
C SER A 348 -6.11 -9.16 -40.94
N LYS A 349 -5.05 -8.55 -41.47
CA LYS A 349 -4.08 -7.76 -40.72
C LYS A 349 -4.30 -6.30 -41.07
N ILE A 350 -4.34 -5.44 -40.06
CA ILE A 350 -4.24 -4.01 -40.28
C ILE A 350 -2.76 -3.69 -40.44
N GLN A 351 -2.38 -3.30 -41.64
CA GLN A 351 -1.05 -2.78 -41.89
C GLN A 351 -1.02 -1.30 -41.50
N TYR A 352 -0.04 -0.92 -40.70
CA TYR A 352 0.22 0.48 -40.41
C TYR A 352 1.56 0.88 -41.02
N ASN A 353 1.58 2.05 -41.64
CA ASN A 353 2.80 2.61 -42.17
C ASN A 353 3.58 3.24 -41.03
N GLY A 354 4.87 2.91 -40.98
CA GLY A 354 5.82 3.55 -40.10
C GLY A 354 5.95 5.04 -40.43
N GLY A 355 6.53 5.77 -39.50
CA GLY A 355 6.67 7.21 -39.62
C GLY A 355 7.56 7.78 -38.53
N LYS A 356 7.82 9.07 -38.67
CA LYS A 356 8.58 9.86 -37.70
C LYS A 356 7.68 10.95 -37.16
N ILE A 357 7.46 10.97 -35.85
CA ILE A 357 6.74 12.04 -35.15
C ILE A 357 7.79 12.91 -34.47
N VAL A 358 7.81 14.20 -34.79
CA VAL A 358 8.81 15.14 -34.27
C VAL A 358 8.12 16.21 -33.43
N TYR A 359 8.57 16.33 -32.19
CA TYR A 359 8.29 17.44 -31.29
C TYR A 359 9.59 18.22 -31.05
N PRO A 360 9.54 19.46 -30.51
CA PRO A 360 10.74 20.27 -30.31
C PRO A 360 11.88 19.59 -29.53
N ASN A 361 11.56 18.72 -28.58
CA ASN A 361 12.53 18.04 -27.71
C ASN A 361 12.40 16.51 -27.74
N TYR A 362 11.64 15.94 -28.69
CA TYR A 362 11.38 14.51 -28.72
C TYR A 362 11.11 14.03 -30.15
N GLU A 363 11.74 12.94 -30.54
CA GLU A 363 11.58 12.33 -31.84
C GLU A 363 11.21 10.86 -31.66
N LEU A 364 10.06 10.46 -32.21
CA LEU A 364 9.59 9.09 -32.17
C LEU A 364 9.64 8.50 -33.57
N HIS A 365 10.43 7.44 -33.73
CA HIS A 365 10.44 6.62 -34.93
C HIS A 365 9.57 5.39 -34.72
N ILE A 366 8.65 5.17 -35.65
CA ILE A 366 7.76 4.02 -35.65
C ILE A 366 8.07 3.22 -36.91
N GLU A 367 8.49 1.97 -36.77
CA GLU A 367 8.67 1.06 -37.90
C GLU A 367 7.32 0.56 -38.41
N SER A 368 7.18 0.35 -39.72
CA SER A 368 5.97 -0.23 -40.32
C SER A 368 5.74 -1.64 -39.80
N GLY A 369 4.49 -1.99 -39.55
CA GLY A 369 4.15 -3.31 -39.04
C GLY A 369 2.71 -3.72 -39.34
N ASN A 370 2.37 -4.90 -38.85
CA ASN A 370 1.06 -5.51 -39.04
C ASN A 370 0.46 -5.86 -37.69
N ILE A 371 -0.80 -5.49 -37.47
CA ILE A 371 -1.56 -5.81 -36.26
C ILE A 371 -2.70 -6.77 -36.63
N PRO A 372 -2.90 -7.88 -35.90
CA PRO A 372 -4.05 -8.76 -36.12
C PRO A 372 -5.36 -8.02 -35.82
N ARG A 373 -6.36 -8.15 -36.69
CA ARG A 373 -7.60 -7.37 -36.60
C ARG A 373 -8.53 -7.86 -35.48
N GLU A 374 -8.47 -9.15 -35.14
CA GLU A 374 -9.22 -9.74 -34.04
C GLU A 374 -8.35 -10.70 -33.21
N GLY A 375 -8.70 -10.85 -31.93
CA GLY A 375 -8.16 -11.91 -31.06
C GLY A 375 -6.73 -11.71 -30.54
N SER A 376 -6.11 -10.54 -30.71
CA SER A 376 -4.76 -10.25 -30.21
C SER A 376 -4.73 -9.14 -29.15
N ILE A 377 -3.84 -9.30 -28.17
CA ILE A 377 -3.45 -8.24 -27.24
C ILE A 377 -2.09 -7.73 -27.72
N ASN A 378 -2.05 -6.49 -28.21
CA ASN A 378 -0.80 -5.86 -28.60
C ASN A 378 -0.14 -5.25 -27.37
N ILE A 379 1.05 -5.72 -27.03
CA ILE A 379 1.81 -5.25 -25.88
C ILE A 379 2.89 -4.30 -26.38
N ILE A 380 2.86 -3.06 -25.87
CA ILE A 380 3.94 -2.09 -26.08
C ILE A 380 4.76 -2.06 -24.79
N MET A 381 6.05 -2.36 -24.89
CA MET A 381 7.01 -2.28 -23.79
C MET A 381 8.19 -1.43 -24.22
N GLY A 382 8.74 -0.66 -23.28
CA GLY A 382 9.89 0.23 -23.47
C GLY A 382 10.72 0.28 -22.20
#